data_AF-A0A7L1WZ67-F1
#
_entry.id   AF-A0A7L1WZ67-F1
#
_cell.length_a   1.000
_cell.length_b   1.000
_cell.length_c   1.000
_cell.angle_alpha   90.00
_cell.angle_beta   90.00
_cell.angle_gamma   90.00
#
_symmetry.space_group_name_H-M   'P 1'
#
loop_
_entity.id
_entity.type
_entity.pdbx_description
1 polymer ?
#
loop_
_entity_poly.entity_id
_entity_poly.type
_entity_poly.pdbx_seq_one_letter_code
_entity_poly.pdbx_strand_id
1 'polypeptide(L)'
;LHDGMTWFRCPLCRDRDAFLTEMLSMGIRVPFRLPSWESLAYARHSRCDAERCLCPGGREQAEEEGPWELLLCSSCAAEGTHRGCSSLSSTRASWECDCCAGLGTGKSKSIHLSWAGARQTWRCV
;
A
#
# COMPACT_ATOMS: atom_id res chain seq x y z
N LEU A 1 15.77 -4.03 16.08
CA LEU A 1 14.79 -4.36 15.03
C LEU A 1 15.13 -3.50 13.82
N HIS A 2 15.70 -4.12 12.78
CA HIS A 2 16.40 -3.48 11.65
C HIS A 2 15.79 -4.06 10.37
N ASP A 3 14.63 -3.54 9.94
CA ASP A 3 13.75 -4.25 9.00
C ASP A 3 13.43 -3.44 7.73
N GLY A 4 14.46 -2.86 7.13
CA GLY A 4 14.36 -2.22 5.81
C GLY A 4 15.68 -2.26 5.04
N MET A 5 16.80 -2.08 5.74
CA MET A 5 18.14 -2.13 5.15
C MET A 5 18.76 -3.55 5.12
N THR A 6 18.10 -4.52 5.74
CA THR A 6 18.44 -5.94 5.65
C THR A 6 18.08 -6.55 4.30
N TRP A 7 17.11 -5.98 3.57
CA TRP A 7 16.61 -6.54 2.30
C TRP A 7 17.15 -5.86 1.04
N PHE A 8 17.76 -4.68 1.17
CA PHE A 8 18.34 -3.95 0.05
C PHE A 8 19.72 -4.49 -0.30
N ARG A 9 19.75 -5.65 -0.96
CA ARG A 9 20.95 -6.41 -1.32
C ARG A 9 20.82 -6.93 -2.75
N CYS A 10 21.94 -7.35 -3.33
CA CYS A 10 21.91 -8.05 -4.61
C CYS A 10 21.02 -9.30 -4.51
N PRO A 11 20.00 -9.47 -5.37
CA PRO A 11 19.12 -10.64 -5.29
C PRO A 11 19.83 -11.96 -5.64
N LEU A 12 21.01 -11.89 -6.27
CA LEU A 12 21.77 -13.05 -6.75
C LEU A 12 22.81 -13.51 -5.73
N CYS A 13 23.71 -12.63 -5.28
CA CYS A 13 24.80 -12.99 -4.35
C CYS A 13 24.58 -12.49 -2.92
N ARG A 14 23.50 -11.74 -2.65
CA ARG A 14 23.20 -11.11 -1.36
C ARG A 14 24.27 -10.13 -0.87
N ASP A 15 25.22 -9.75 -1.72
CA ASP A 15 26.17 -8.70 -1.40
C ASP A 15 25.45 -7.36 -1.28
N ARG A 16 25.68 -6.68 -0.16
CA ARG A 16 25.00 -5.42 0.17
C ARG A 16 25.83 -4.22 -0.29
N ASP A 17 27.15 -4.29 -0.13
CA ASP A 17 28.02 -3.14 -0.24
C ASP A 17 28.26 -2.75 -1.70
N ALA A 18 28.55 -3.76 -2.54
CA ALA A 18 28.64 -3.58 -3.98
C ALA A 18 27.29 -3.16 -4.57
N PHE A 19 26.20 -3.76 -4.09
CA PHE A 19 24.85 -3.43 -4.55
C PHE A 19 24.47 -1.98 -4.21
N LEU A 20 24.73 -1.52 -2.98
CA LEU A 20 24.46 -0.15 -2.58
C LEU A 20 25.30 0.86 -3.36
N THR A 21 26.58 0.58 -3.54
CA THR A 21 27.49 1.44 -4.32
C THR A 21 26.99 1.65 -5.74
N GLU A 22 26.52 0.58 -6.38
CA GLU A 22 25.95 0.66 -7.73
C GLU A 22 24.58 1.35 -7.77
N MET A 23 23.71 1.09 -6.81
CA MET A 23 22.43 1.83 -6.74
C MET A 23 22.67 3.32 -6.55
N LEU A 24 23.66 3.71 -5.74
CA LEU A 24 24.08 5.10 -5.59
C LEU A 24 24.67 5.68 -6.88
N SER A 25 25.49 4.92 -7.63
CA SER A 25 26.06 5.35 -8.91
C SER A 25 24.99 5.59 -9.97
N MET A 26 23.90 4.80 -9.93
CA MET A 26 22.69 4.98 -10.74
C MET A 26 21.76 6.08 -10.23
N GLY A 27 22.13 6.80 -9.16
CA GLY A 27 21.34 7.89 -8.59
C GLY A 27 20.20 7.43 -7.65
N ILE A 28 20.11 6.13 -7.36
CA ILE A 28 19.11 5.55 -6.46
C ILE A 28 19.64 5.63 -5.02
N ARG A 29 19.07 6.55 -4.24
CA ARG A 29 19.40 6.72 -2.81
C ARG A 29 18.27 6.15 -1.97
N VAL A 30 18.56 5.13 -1.16
CA VAL A 30 17.62 4.62 -0.15
C VAL A 30 17.87 5.38 1.16
N PRO A 31 17.00 6.33 1.55
CA PRO A 31 17.17 7.04 2.81
C PRO A 31 17.01 6.05 3.98
N PHE A 32 17.99 6.00 4.88
CA PHE A 32 17.84 5.29 6.14
C PHE A 32 16.84 6.06 7.01
N ARG A 33 15.59 5.62 7.01
CA ARG A 33 14.60 6.04 8.00
C ARG A 33 14.31 4.83 8.86
N LEU A 34 14.67 4.92 10.14
CA LEU A 34 14.05 4.05 11.14
C LEU A 34 12.54 4.25 10.98
N PRO A 35 11.74 3.18 10.86
CA PRO A 35 10.32 3.34 10.99
C PRO A 35 10.09 3.95 12.38
N SER A 36 9.72 5.23 12.45
CA SER A 36 9.16 5.75 13.68
C SER A 36 7.89 4.95 13.94
N TRP A 37 7.57 4.68 15.20
CA TRP A 37 6.29 4.05 15.55
C TRP A 37 5.09 4.77 14.90
N GLU A 38 5.22 6.08 14.68
CA GLU A 38 4.27 6.93 13.94
C GLU A 38 4.21 6.66 12.43
N SER A 39 5.28 6.12 11.82
CA SER A 39 5.34 5.76 10.39
C SER A 39 4.92 4.32 10.09
N LEU A 40 4.89 3.45 11.10
CA LEU A 40 4.30 2.10 11.01
C LEU A 40 2.78 2.14 11.18
N ALA A 41 2.25 3.21 11.77
CA ALA A 41 0.86 3.59 11.56
C ALA A 41 0.72 4.14 10.14
N TYR A 42 0.66 3.26 9.14
CA TYR A 42 -0.18 3.58 7.98
C TYR A 42 -1.50 4.04 8.58
N ALA A 43 -1.82 5.34 8.50
CA ALA A 43 -3.03 5.88 9.07
C ALA A 43 -4.17 5.10 8.43
N ARG A 44 -4.71 4.12 9.16
CA ARG A 44 -5.74 3.24 8.65
C ARG A 44 -6.93 4.15 8.40
N HIS A 45 -7.43 4.12 7.17
CA HIS A 45 -8.63 4.86 6.85
C HIS A 45 -9.70 4.52 7.90
N SER A 46 -10.30 5.52 8.53
CA SER A 46 -11.14 5.34 9.73
C SER A 46 -12.50 6.03 9.59
N ARG A 47 -12.93 6.26 8.34
CA ARG A 47 -14.17 6.94 8.01
C ARG A 47 -14.93 6.14 6.95
N CYS A 48 -16.24 6.31 6.91
CA CYS A 48 -17.09 5.77 5.85
C CYS A 48 -17.18 6.74 4.67
N ASP A 49 -16.73 6.29 3.51
CA ASP A 49 -16.72 7.01 2.23
C ASP A 49 -17.97 6.77 1.37
N ALA A 50 -18.90 5.91 1.81
CA ALA A 50 -20.15 5.69 1.10
C ALA A 50 -20.87 7.02 0.83
N GLU A 51 -21.43 7.19 -0.38
CA GLU A 51 -22.11 8.45 -0.77
C GLU A 51 -23.12 8.88 0.29
N ARG A 52 -23.94 7.93 0.75
CA ARG A 52 -24.90 8.12 1.84
C ARG A 52 -24.59 7.17 3.01
N CYS A 53 -23.99 7.71 4.06
CA CYS A 53 -23.76 6.98 5.31
C CYS A 53 -25.08 6.80 6.08
N LEU A 54 -25.34 5.57 6.53
CA LEU A 54 -26.53 5.19 7.30
C LEU A 54 -26.26 5.06 8.81
N CYS A 55 -25.00 5.19 9.22
CA CYS A 55 -24.61 5.05 10.63
C CYS A 55 -25.21 6.19 11.46
N PRO A 56 -26.00 5.89 12.52
CA PRO A 56 -26.51 6.90 13.45
C PRO A 56 -25.38 7.67 14.15
N GLY A 57 -24.23 7.01 14.28
CA GLY A 57 -23.02 7.50 14.89
C GLY A 57 -22.19 8.48 14.06
N GLY A 58 -22.56 8.68 12.80
CA GLY A 58 -21.75 9.43 11.84
C GLY A 58 -20.70 8.57 11.15
N ARG A 59 -19.87 9.22 10.34
CA ARG A 59 -18.99 8.52 9.39
C ARG A 59 -17.73 7.98 10.04
N GLU A 60 -17.29 8.57 11.13
CA GLU A 60 -16.07 8.22 11.87
C GLU A 60 -16.30 7.13 12.94
N GLN A 61 -17.55 6.81 13.27
CA GLN A 61 -17.85 5.74 14.21
C GLN A 61 -17.84 4.39 13.51
N ALA A 62 -17.13 3.43 14.09
CA ALA A 62 -17.04 2.07 13.59
C ALA A 62 -17.12 1.10 14.78
N GLU A 63 -17.92 0.05 14.63
CA GLU A 63 -17.95 -1.07 15.57
C GLU A 63 -16.90 -2.12 15.20
N GLU A 64 -16.53 -2.97 16.15
CA GLU A 64 -15.62 -4.09 15.90
C GLU A 64 -16.27 -5.16 15.00
N GLU A 65 -17.56 -5.43 15.22
CA GLU A 65 -18.37 -6.36 14.43
C GLU A 65 -19.79 -5.79 14.25
N GLY A 66 -20.46 -6.15 13.16
CA GLY A 66 -21.86 -5.81 12.93
C GLY A 66 -22.07 -4.90 11.70
N PRO A 67 -23.25 -4.29 11.54
CA PRO A 67 -23.57 -3.45 10.39
C PRO A 67 -22.72 -2.17 10.32
N TRP A 68 -22.16 -1.73 11.45
CA TRP A 68 -21.30 -0.55 11.54
C TRP A 68 -19.81 -0.91 11.63
N GLU A 69 -19.45 -2.18 11.37
CA GLU A 69 -18.06 -2.57 11.10
C GLU A 69 -17.54 -1.80 9.88
N LEU A 70 -16.36 -1.20 10.01
CA LEU A 70 -15.71 -0.48 8.91
C LEU A 70 -14.87 -1.45 8.08
N LEU A 71 -15.33 -1.73 6.86
CA LEU A 71 -14.62 -2.51 5.88
C LEU A 71 -13.69 -1.62 5.07
N LEU A 72 -12.40 -1.95 5.05
CA LEU A 72 -11.41 -1.29 4.19
C LEU A 72 -11.32 -1.98 2.84
N CYS A 73 -11.03 -1.20 1.80
CA CYS A 73 -10.77 -1.77 0.49
C CYS A 73 -9.57 -2.74 0.58
N SER A 74 -9.78 -4.00 0.20
CA SER A 74 -8.76 -5.05 0.26
C SER A 74 -7.54 -4.77 -0.64
N SER A 75 -7.69 -3.92 -1.66
CA SER A 75 -6.64 -3.62 -2.63
C SER A 75 -5.80 -2.39 -2.24
N CYS A 76 -6.45 -1.28 -1.84
CA CYS A 76 -5.76 -0.01 -1.60
C CYS A 76 -5.74 0.41 -0.12
N ALA A 77 -6.66 -0.10 0.71
CA ALA A 77 -6.92 0.34 2.09
C ALA A 77 -7.08 1.86 2.28
N ALA A 78 -7.24 2.62 1.19
CA ALA A 78 -7.30 4.08 1.18
C ALA A 78 -8.74 4.61 1.34
N GLU A 79 -9.72 3.76 1.04
CA GLU A 79 -11.15 4.02 1.21
C GLU A 79 -11.75 2.98 2.16
N GLY A 80 -12.83 3.36 2.84
CA GLY A 80 -13.58 2.50 3.74
C GLY A 80 -15.09 2.68 3.63
N THR A 81 -15.86 1.63 3.90
CA THR A 81 -17.32 1.70 4.02
C THR A 81 -17.78 0.92 5.23
N HIS A 82 -18.84 1.36 5.90
CA HIS A 82 -19.54 0.47 6.82
C HIS A 82 -20.13 -0.71 6.06
N ARG A 83 -20.18 -1.88 6.69
CA ARG A 83 -20.84 -3.08 6.14
C ARG A 83 -22.27 -2.77 5.69
N GLY A 84 -23.06 -2.09 6.52
CA GLY A 84 -24.44 -1.69 6.22
C GLY A 84 -24.58 -0.51 5.25
N CYS A 85 -23.52 0.26 5.03
CA CYS A 85 -23.49 1.31 4.00
C CYS A 85 -23.08 0.76 2.63
N SER A 86 -22.40 -0.40 2.60
CA SER A 86 -22.07 -1.09 1.36
C SER A 86 -23.31 -1.79 0.80
N SER A 87 -23.45 -1.83 -0.52
CA SER A 87 -24.48 -2.66 -1.19
C SER A 87 -24.12 -4.15 -1.20
N LEU A 88 -23.17 -4.60 -0.37
CA LEU A 88 -22.72 -5.99 -0.32
C LEU A 88 -23.70 -6.87 0.46
N SER A 89 -23.79 -8.14 0.06
CA SER A 89 -24.44 -9.16 0.87
C SER A 89 -23.66 -9.40 2.16
N SER A 90 -24.38 -9.68 3.24
CA SER A 90 -23.85 -9.87 4.60
C SER A 90 -22.79 -10.97 4.75
N THR A 91 -22.63 -11.84 3.75
CA THR A 91 -21.73 -12.99 3.75
C THR A 91 -20.31 -12.68 3.22
N ARG A 92 -20.09 -11.54 2.55
CA ARG A 92 -18.78 -11.24 1.96
C ARG A 92 -17.84 -10.63 3.01
N ALA A 93 -16.68 -11.25 3.21
CA ALA A 93 -15.65 -10.79 4.14
C ALA A 93 -14.71 -9.73 3.54
N SER A 94 -14.73 -9.56 2.21
CA SER A 94 -13.91 -8.57 1.50
C SER A 94 -14.76 -7.57 0.74
N TRP A 95 -14.38 -6.29 0.84
CA TRP A 95 -14.94 -5.18 0.08
C TRP A 95 -13.83 -4.52 -0.74
N GLU A 96 -14.21 -4.03 -1.92
CA GLU A 96 -13.35 -3.25 -2.81
C GLU A 96 -14.10 -1.97 -3.17
N CYS A 97 -13.41 -0.83 -3.13
CA CYS A 97 -13.99 0.44 -3.58
C CYS A 97 -14.24 0.42 -5.09
N ASP A 98 -15.01 1.37 -5.60
CA ASP A 98 -15.33 1.44 -7.04
C ASP A 98 -14.07 1.58 -7.91
N CYS A 99 -13.04 2.25 -7.38
CA CYS A 99 -11.73 2.35 -8.03
C CYS A 99 -10.98 1.01 -8.10
N CYS A 100 -11.26 0.05 -7.22
CA CYS A 100 -10.58 -1.25 -7.22
C CYS A 100 -11.44 -2.35 -7.85
N ALA A 101 -12.76 -2.34 -7.60
CA ALA A 101 -13.70 -3.34 -8.08
C ALA A 101 -13.97 -3.27 -9.60
N GLY A 102 -13.80 -2.09 -10.22
CA GLY A 102 -14.11 -1.85 -11.64
C GLY A 102 -12.92 -1.60 -12.57
N LEU A 103 -11.69 -1.52 -12.07
CA LEU A 103 -10.55 -1.09 -12.88
C LEU A 103 -9.71 -2.25 -13.43
N GLY A 104 -10.16 -2.71 -14.60
CA GLY A 104 -9.27 -2.99 -15.73
C GLY A 104 -8.68 -1.72 -16.37
N THR A 105 -8.73 -0.55 -15.73
CA THR A 105 -8.06 0.68 -16.18
C THR A 105 -7.35 1.36 -15.02
N GLY A 106 -6.14 0.88 -14.74
CA GLY A 106 -5.25 1.47 -13.75
C GLY A 106 -5.05 2.96 -14.01
N LYS A 107 -5.45 3.79 -13.05
CA LYS A 107 -4.74 5.05 -12.77
C LYS A 107 -3.72 4.81 -11.67
N SER A 108 -2.86 3.80 -11.85
CA SER A 108 -1.50 3.97 -11.36
C SER A 108 -0.99 5.24 -12.02
N LYS A 109 -0.66 6.26 -11.23
CA LYS A 109 0.22 7.30 -11.74
C LYS A 109 1.51 6.58 -12.12
N SER A 110 1.61 6.17 -13.38
CA SER A 110 2.84 5.69 -13.98
C SER A 110 3.78 6.88 -13.89
N ILE A 111 4.64 6.85 -12.89
CA ILE A 111 5.87 7.62 -12.94
C ILE A 111 6.56 7.04 -14.17
N HIS A 112 6.52 7.80 -15.27
CA HIS A 112 7.22 7.46 -16.49
C HIS A 112 8.73 7.58 -16.21
N LEU A 113 9.28 6.57 -15.54
CA LEU A 113 10.71 6.32 -15.54
C LEU A 113 11.02 5.79 -16.93
N SER A 114 11.30 6.72 -17.83
CA SER A 114 11.88 6.44 -19.13
C SER A 114 13.21 5.72 -18.87
N TRP A 115 13.19 4.39 -18.88
CA TRP A 115 14.38 3.56 -18.79
C TRP A 115 15.14 3.69 -20.11
N ALA A 116 16.01 4.69 -20.20
CA ALA A 116 17.02 4.79 -21.23
C ALA A 116 18.34 4.28 -20.64
N GLY A 117 18.65 3.00 -20.86
CA GLY A 117 20.01 2.49 -20.66
C GLY A 117 20.19 1.17 -19.91
N ALA A 118 19.48 0.09 -20.27
CA ALA A 118 19.93 -1.26 -19.90
C ALA A 118 20.98 -1.73 -20.91
N ARG A 119 22.24 -1.36 -20.69
CA ARG A 119 23.38 -2.12 -21.22
C ARG A 119 24.51 -2.05 -20.20
N GLN A 120 24.59 -3.06 -19.35
CA GLN A 120 25.82 -3.63 -18.79
C GLN A 120 25.41 -4.76 -17.83
N THR A 121 25.68 -5.99 -18.23
CA THR A 121 25.47 -7.20 -17.44
C THR A 121 26.47 -7.21 -16.29
N TRP A 122 26.04 -6.83 -15.10
CA TRP A 122 26.82 -7.09 -13.89
C TRP A 122 26.82 -8.59 -13.63
N ARG A 123 28.00 -9.20 -13.64
CA ARG A 123 28.20 -10.54 -13.09
C ARG A 123 28.50 -10.38 -11.61
N CYS A 124 27.71 -11.06 -10.78
CA CYS A 124 28.14 -11.40 -9.45
C CYS A 124 29.42 -12.23 -9.57
N VAL A 125 30.52 -11.75 -8.98
CA VAL A 125 31.74 -12.54 -8.77
C VAL A 125 31.50 -13.49 -7.61
#